data_AF-A0A0M9WAR4-F1
#
_entry.id   AF-A0A0M9WAR4-F1
#
_cell.length_a   1.000
_cell.length_b   1.000
_cell.length_c   1.000
_cell.angle_alpha   90.00
_cell.angle_beta   90.00
_cell.angle_gamma   90.00
#
_symmetry.space_group_name_H-M   'P 1'
#
loop_
_entity.id
_entity.type
_entity.pdbx_description
1 polymer ?
#
loop_
_entity_poly.entity_id
_entity_poly.type
_entity_poly.pdbx_seq_one_letter_code
_entity_poly.pdbx_strand_id
1 'polypeptide(L)'
;MRPYRPEHIERVREITRAYLSTHGEPVAWGWDGVKQLGILDVAKPDFGEPQTFEEGEVPVFWACGVTPQIAVEAAGDKIEGLVFAHEPGHMLVTDWTAEDFQKLKPGNI
;
A
#
# COMPACT_ATOMS: atom_id res chain seq x y z
N MET A 1 2.06 -5.04 -3.35
CA MET A 1 3.53 -5.22 -3.28
C MET A 1 4.10 -4.97 -4.67
N ARG A 2 5.35 -4.48 -4.77
CA ARG A 2 6.04 -4.32 -6.05
C ARG A 2 7.46 -4.91 -5.94
N PRO A 3 7.96 -5.66 -6.94
CA PRO A 3 9.32 -6.18 -6.93
C PRO A 3 10.32 -5.08 -7.31
N TYR A 4 11.48 -5.09 -6.66
CA TYR A 4 12.61 -4.21 -6.99
C TYR A 4 13.93 -4.94 -6.77
N ARG A 5 14.96 -4.56 -7.52
CA ARG A 5 16.33 -4.94 -7.17
C ARG A 5 16.77 -4.31 -5.84
N PRO A 6 17.51 -5.03 -4.97
CA PRO A 6 17.95 -4.53 -3.68
C PRO A 6 18.65 -3.16 -3.73
N GLU A 7 19.47 -2.92 -4.74
CA GLU A 7 20.20 -1.66 -4.94
C GLU A 7 19.28 -0.44 -5.16
N HIS A 8 18.04 -0.65 -5.57
CA HIS A 8 17.07 0.43 -5.80
C HIS A 8 16.27 0.77 -4.54
N ILE A 9 16.32 -0.04 -3.48
CA ILE A 9 15.44 0.11 -2.32
C ILE A 9 15.60 1.48 -1.66
N GLU A 10 16.84 1.92 -1.42
CA GLU A 10 17.08 3.23 -0.80
C GLU A 10 16.56 4.38 -1.68
N ARG A 11 16.71 4.26 -3.01
CA ARG A 11 16.17 5.25 -3.94
C ARG A 11 14.64 5.27 -3.94
N VAL A 12 14.01 4.10 -3.89
CA VAL A 12 12.56 3.97 -3.77
C VAL A 12 12.06 4.63 -2.49
N ARG A 13 12.73 4.37 -1.36
CA ARG A 13 12.41 4.99 -0.06
C ARG A 13 12.55 6.51 -0.11
N GLU A 14 13.67 7.01 -0.63
CA GLU A 14 13.96 8.44 -0.77
C GLU A 14 12.89 9.16 -1.61
N ILE A 15 12.51 8.59 -2.75
CA ILE A 15 11.48 9.18 -3.62
C ILE A 15 10.11 9.18 -2.93
N THR A 16 9.71 8.03 -2.38
CA THR A 16 8.32 7.81 -1.96
C THR A 16 7.98 8.42 -0.60
N ARG A 17 8.96 8.63 0.29
CA ARG A 17 8.72 9.20 1.63
C ARG A 17 8.06 10.58 1.65
N ALA A 18 8.25 11.38 0.60
CA ALA A 18 7.63 12.71 0.51
C ALA A 18 6.11 12.66 0.28
N TYR A 19 5.57 11.48 -0.11
CA TYR A 19 4.17 11.29 -0.49
C TYR A 19 3.36 10.59 0.61
N LEU A 20 3.50 11.05 1.85
CA LEU A 20 2.83 10.45 3.03
C LEU A 20 1.30 10.40 2.90
N SER A 21 0.70 11.42 2.28
CA SER A 21 -0.75 11.50 2.05
C SER A 21 -1.28 10.45 1.06
N THR A 22 -0.40 9.67 0.42
CA THR A 22 -0.76 8.54 -0.45
C THR A 22 -0.21 7.23 0.11
N HIS A 23 0.79 6.61 -0.52
CA HIS A 23 1.42 5.38 -0.02
C HIS A 23 2.60 5.65 0.92
N GLY A 24 3.29 6.79 0.78
CA GLY A 24 4.51 7.10 1.54
C GLY A 24 5.67 6.15 1.28
N GLU A 25 6.60 6.10 2.24
CA GLU A 25 7.74 5.18 2.23
C GLU A 25 7.29 3.71 2.38
N PRO A 26 8.00 2.73 1.80
CA PRO A 26 7.79 1.32 2.09
C PRO A 26 7.76 1.02 3.59
N VAL A 27 6.83 0.15 4.01
CA VAL A 27 6.72 -0.33 5.40
C VAL A 27 7.61 -1.54 5.67
N ALA A 28 7.95 -2.31 4.64
CA ALA A 28 8.88 -3.44 4.70
C ALA A 28 9.42 -3.76 3.29
N TRP A 29 10.51 -4.50 3.22
CA TRP A 29 11.10 -4.97 1.96
C TRP A 29 11.97 -6.21 2.18
N GLY A 30 12.33 -6.88 1.10
CA GLY A 30 13.17 -8.07 1.17
C GLY A 30 12.41 -9.31 1.62
N TRP A 31 13.06 -10.46 1.49
CA TRP A 31 12.51 -11.75 1.95
C TRP A 31 12.38 -11.83 3.47
N ASP A 32 13.16 -11.06 4.23
CA ASP A 32 12.95 -10.94 5.68
C ASP A 32 11.74 -10.05 6.01
N GLY A 33 11.47 -9.01 5.22
CA GLY A 33 10.23 -8.22 5.32
C GLY A 33 8.98 -9.06 5.10
N VAL A 34 9.01 -10.01 4.16
CA VAL A 34 7.93 -11.01 3.95
C VAL A 34 7.62 -11.75 5.26
N LYS A 35 8.66 -12.28 5.91
CA LYS A 35 8.52 -13.03 7.17
C LYS A 35 8.00 -12.15 8.31
N GLN A 36 8.53 -10.94 8.44
CA GLN A 36 8.12 -9.98 9.47
C GLN A 36 6.65 -9.58 9.34
N LEU A 37 6.15 -9.47 8.10
CA LEU A 37 4.75 -9.20 7.81
C LEU A 37 3.85 -10.44 7.90
N GLY A 38 4.42 -11.63 8.11
CA GLY A 38 3.66 -12.88 8.19
C GLY A 38 3.09 -13.37 6.86
N ILE A 39 3.67 -12.94 5.73
CA ILE A 39 3.20 -13.32 4.39
C ILE A 39 3.74 -14.71 4.05
N LEU A 40 2.84 -15.67 3.80
CA LEU A 40 3.20 -17.07 3.57
C LEU A 40 3.63 -17.35 2.12
N ASP A 41 2.95 -16.75 1.16
CA ASP A 41 3.18 -16.98 -0.27
C ASP A 41 2.92 -15.68 -1.05
N VAL A 42 4.00 -15.08 -1.58
CA VAL A 42 3.91 -13.82 -2.34
C VAL A 42 3.23 -13.98 -3.70
N ALA A 43 3.09 -15.21 -4.20
CA ALA A 43 2.40 -15.52 -5.45
C ALA A 43 0.88 -15.69 -5.28
N LYS A 44 0.36 -15.58 -4.05
CA LYS A 44 -1.06 -15.67 -3.73
C LYS A 44 -1.49 -14.44 -2.92
N PRO A 45 -1.60 -13.26 -3.55
CA PRO A 45 -2.03 -12.06 -2.85
C PRO A 45 -3.49 -12.18 -2.40
N ASP A 46 -3.82 -11.66 -1.22
CA ASP A 46 -5.20 -11.55 -0.75
C ASP A 46 -6.03 -10.58 -1.64
N PHE A 47 -5.35 -9.60 -2.25
CA PHE A 47 -5.94 -8.60 -3.12
C PHE A 47 -5.13 -8.38 -4.39
N GLY A 48 -5.83 -8.33 -5.52
CA GLY A 48 -5.24 -8.07 -6.84
C GLY A 48 -4.50 -9.28 -7.41
N GLU A 49 -3.64 -9.03 -8.39
CA GLU A 49 -2.97 -10.08 -9.16
C GLU A 49 -1.54 -10.32 -8.69
N PRO A 50 -1.05 -11.58 -8.76
CA PRO A 50 0.33 -11.91 -8.43
C PRO A 50 1.32 -11.15 -9.33
N GLN A 51 2.47 -10.78 -8.77
CA GLN A 51 3.51 -10.07 -9.50
C GLN A 51 4.57 -11.05 -10.03
N THR A 52 5.10 -10.76 -11.22
CA THR A 52 6.26 -11.45 -11.77
C THR A 52 7.54 -10.85 -11.20
N PHE A 53 8.49 -11.70 -10.80
CA PHE A 53 9.79 -11.29 -10.32
C PHE A 53 10.85 -11.59 -11.38
N GLU A 54 11.73 -10.63 -11.63
CA GLU A 54 12.99 -10.86 -12.33
C GLU A 54 14.06 -11.45 -11.39
N GLU A 55 15.10 -12.03 -11.96
CA GLU A 55 16.21 -12.57 -11.19
C GLU A 55 16.87 -11.48 -10.33
N GLY A 56 17.03 -11.78 -9.04
CA GLY A 56 17.63 -10.86 -8.06
C GLY A 56 16.67 -9.83 -7.48
N GLU A 57 15.39 -9.78 -7.90
CA GLU A 57 14.41 -8.88 -7.30
C GLU A 57 13.89 -9.38 -5.96
N VAL A 58 13.49 -8.42 -5.13
CA VAL A 58 12.91 -8.67 -3.81
C VAL A 58 11.60 -7.90 -3.65
N PRO A 59 10.67 -8.39 -2.82
CA PRO A 59 9.38 -7.74 -2.64
C PRO A 59 9.53 -6.46 -1.80
N VAL A 60 8.81 -5.41 -2.18
CA VAL A 60 8.71 -4.15 -1.42
C VAL A 60 7.23 -3.86 -1.14
N PHE A 61 6.94 -3.47 0.10
CA PHE A 61 5.59 -3.36 0.66
C PHE A 61 5.27 -1.94 1.09
N TRP A 62 4.05 -1.51 0.80
CA TRP A 62 3.49 -0.22 1.23
C TRP A 62 2.16 -0.45 1.94
N ALA A 63 1.81 0.47 2.83
CA ALA A 63 0.44 0.58 3.31
C ALA A 63 -0.50 0.89 2.11
N CYS A 64 -1.71 0.36 2.16
CA CYS A 64 -2.69 0.46 1.08
C CYS A 64 -4.04 0.96 1.60
N GLY A 65 -4.78 1.67 0.76
CA GLY A 65 -6.12 2.18 1.06
C GLY A 65 -7.20 1.10 1.23
N VAL A 66 -6.86 -0.19 1.12
CA VAL A 66 -7.77 -1.30 1.43
C VAL A 66 -7.81 -1.65 2.93
N THR A 67 -6.87 -1.15 3.74
CA THR A 67 -6.87 -1.39 5.20
C THR A 67 -8.18 -0.99 5.89
N PRO A 68 -8.83 0.15 5.56
CA PRO A 68 -10.15 0.47 6.09
C PRO A 68 -11.24 -0.54 5.72
N GLN A 69 -11.17 -1.16 4.53
CA GLN A 69 -12.13 -2.19 4.12
C GLN A 69 -11.99 -3.42 5.03
N ILE A 70 -10.75 -3.89 5.25
CA ILE A 70 -10.46 -4.97 6.20
C ILE A 70 -10.92 -4.64 7.63
N ALA A 71 -10.70 -3.40 8.07
CA ALA A 71 -11.12 -2.98 9.41
C ALA A 71 -12.65 -3.02 9.57
N VAL A 72 -13.39 -2.61 8.54
CA VAL A 72 -14.86 -2.70 8.49
C VAL A 72 -15.31 -4.15 8.48
N GLU A 73 -14.75 -5.00 7.62
CA GLU A 73 -15.09 -6.42 7.54
C GLU A 73 -14.83 -7.15 8.87
N ALA A 74 -13.71 -6.85 9.52
CA ALA A 74 -13.35 -7.41 10.82
C ALA A 74 -14.24 -6.89 11.96
N ALA A 75 -14.72 -5.65 11.87
CA ALA A 75 -15.68 -5.10 12.83
C ALA A 75 -17.07 -5.73 12.67
N GLY A 76 -17.44 -6.09 11.43
CA GLY A 76 -18.62 -6.89 11.12
C GLY A 76 -19.91 -6.28 11.63
N ASP A 77 -20.60 -7.02 12.50
CA ASP A 77 -21.89 -6.67 13.09
C ASP A 77 -21.86 -5.48 14.06
N LYS A 78 -20.67 -5.02 14.46
CA LYS A 78 -20.51 -3.85 15.32
C LYS A 78 -20.77 -2.53 14.59
N ILE A 79 -20.83 -2.54 13.26
CA ILE A 79 -21.14 -1.36 12.46
C ILE A 79 -22.64 -1.39 12.12
N GLU A 80 -23.36 -0.41 12.64
CA GLU A 80 -24.78 -0.22 12.30
C GLU A 80 -24.92 0.44 10.93
N GLY A 81 -25.79 -0.12 10.08
CA GLY A 81 -26.12 0.44 8.77
C GLY A 81 -25.33 -0.17 7.60
N LEU A 82 -25.35 0.52 6.46
CA LEU A 82 -24.65 0.10 5.24
C LEU A 82 -23.31 0.80 5.11
N VAL A 83 -22.28 0.06 4.69
CA VAL A 83 -20.96 0.60 4.34
C VAL A 83 -20.77 0.54 2.83
N PHE A 84 -20.27 1.63 2.26
CA PHE A 84 -19.96 1.75 0.84
C PHE A 84 -18.46 1.95 0.67
N ALA A 85 -17.86 1.18 -0.23
CA ALA A 85 -16.45 1.28 -0.60
C ALA A 85 -16.30 1.14 -2.12
N HIS A 86 -15.16 1.56 -2.65
CA HIS A 86 -14.83 1.30 -4.04
C HIS A 86 -14.33 -0.14 -4.21
N GLU A 87 -14.55 -0.73 -5.38
CA GLU A 87 -13.95 -2.01 -5.76
C GLU A 87 -12.44 -1.82 -6.01
N PRO A 88 -11.57 -2.76 -5.60
CA PRO A 88 -10.17 -2.76 -6.03
C PRO A 88 -10.04 -2.59 -7.56
N GLY A 89 -9.10 -1.75 -8.02
CA GLY A 89 -8.98 -1.35 -9.43
C GLY A 89 -9.96 -0.26 -9.94
N HIS A 90 -11.03 0.06 -9.22
CA HIS A 90 -12.03 1.07 -9.59
C HIS A 90 -12.01 2.32 -8.67
N MET A 91 -10.94 3.11 -8.75
CA MET A 91 -10.72 4.30 -7.89
C MET A 91 -11.57 5.49 -8.37
N LEU A 92 -11.88 6.42 -7.45
CA LEU A 92 -12.37 7.75 -7.81
C LEU A 92 -11.21 8.60 -8.35
N VAL A 93 -11.32 9.04 -9.61
CA VAL A 93 -10.38 10.02 -10.20
C VAL A 93 -10.85 11.42 -9.84
N THR A 94 -9.93 12.23 -9.29
CA THR A 94 -10.20 13.61 -8.87
C THR A 94 -9.36 14.60 -9.65
N ASP A 95 -9.71 15.89 -9.61
CA ASP A 95 -8.88 16.98 -10.18
C ASP A 95 -7.64 17.32 -9.33
N TRP A 96 -7.46 16.67 -8.17
CA TRP A 96 -6.33 16.90 -7.28
C TRP A 96 -5.04 16.32 -7.86
N THR A 97 -3.99 17.14 -7.85
CA THR A 97 -2.64 16.71 -8.22
C THR A 97 -1.87 16.17 -7.02
N ALA A 98 -0.77 15.45 -7.27
CA ALA A 98 0.14 15.02 -6.20
C ALA A 98 0.69 16.19 -5.37
N GLU A 99 0.85 17.36 -5.99
CA GLU A 99 1.30 18.60 -5.33
C GLU A 99 0.24 19.17 -4.39
N ASP A 100 -1.05 19.02 -4.72
CA ASP A 100 -2.15 19.42 -3.84
C ASP A 100 -2.17 18.60 -2.55
N PHE A 101 -1.87 17.30 -2.63
CA PHE A 101 -1.75 16.44 -1.44
C PHE A 101 -0.57 16.81 -0.54
N GLN A 102 0.52 17.39 -1.07
CA GLN A 102 1.64 17.86 -0.25
C GLN A 102 1.30 19.10 0.59
N LYS A 103 0.22 19.83 0.23
CA LYS A 103 -0.27 20.99 1.00
C LYS A 103 -1.06 20.55 2.25
N LEU A 104 -1.57 19.31 2.28
CA LEU A 104 -2.37 18.73 3.38
C LEU A 104 -1.55 18.26 4.60
N LYS A 105 -0.38 18.87 4.88
CA LYS A 105 0.50 18.40 5.96
C LYS A 105 -0.26 18.27 7.30
N PRO A 106 -0.03 17.19 8.07
CA PRO A 106 -0.64 17.03 9.39
C PRO A 106 -0.36 18.27 10.26
N GLY A 107 -1.40 18.88 10.82
CA GLY A 107 -1.31 20.11 11.64
C GLY A 107 -1.85 21.40 10.99
N ASN A 108 -2.37 21.34 9.76
CA ASN A 108 -3.01 22.47 9.07
C ASN A 108 -4.56 22.40 9.01
N ILE A 109 -5.19 21.61 9.89
CA ILE A 109 -6.65 21.57 10.11
C ILE A 109 -6.90 21.87 11.58
#